data_AF-A0AA37JWH7-F1
#
_entry.id   AF-A0AA37JWH7-F1
#
_cell.length_a   1.000
_cell.length_b   1.000
_cell.length_c   1.000
_cell.angle_alpha   90.00
_cell.angle_beta   90.00
_cell.angle_gamma   90.00
#
_symmetry.space_group_name_H-M   'P 1'
#
loop_
_entity.id
_entity.type
_entity.pdbx_description
1 polymer ?
#
loop_
_entity_poly.entity_id
_entity_poly.type
_entity_poly.pdbx_seq_one_letter_code
_entity_poly.pdbx_strand_id
1 'polypeptide(L)' 'MLVRNKAGHKVLADPRVHRHSVRLSSEENEKFLTMFEQSGMKNKAEFIFARIFG' A
#
# COMPACT_ATOMS: atom_id res chain seq x y z
N MET A 1 -9.30 12.10 5.37
CA MET A 1 -10.61 12.58 5.85
C MET A 1 -11.69 11.60 5.40
N LEU A 2 -12.67 11.27 6.26
CA LEU A 2 -13.81 10.42 5.88
C LEU A 2 -15.01 11.31 5.51
N VAL A 3 -15.73 10.94 4.44
CA VAL A 3 -16.95 11.60 3.96
C VAL A 3 -18.09 10.58 3.87
N ARG A 4 -19.34 11.05 3.74
CA ARG A 4 -20.47 10.15 3.45
C ARG A 4 -20.72 10.11 1.94
N ASN A 5 -20.82 8.93 1.36
CA ASN A 5 -21.20 8.78 -0.05
C ASN A 5 -22.72 8.98 -0.23
N LYS A 6 -23.22 8.94 -1.48
CA LYS A 6 -24.65 9.10 -1.80
C LYS A 6 -25.56 8.05 -1.12
N ALA A 7 -25.01 6.88 -0.76
CA ALA A 7 -25.70 5.83 -0.02
C ALA A 7 -25.57 5.95 1.51
N GLY A 8 -24.92 7.01 2.02
CA GLY A 8 -24.72 7.27 3.44
C GLY A 8 -23.56 6.54 4.11
N HIS A 9 -22.79 5.72 3.38
CA HIS A 9 -21.64 5.01 3.92
C HIS A 9 -20.46 5.97 4.16
N LYS A 10 -19.75 5.79 5.29
CA LYS A 10 -18.48 6.47 5.55
C LYS A 10 -17.40 5.90 4.61
N VAL A 11 -16.84 6.75 3.77
CA VAL A 11 -15.78 6.42 2.80
C VAL A 11 -14.64 7.42 2.92
N LEU A 12 -13.46 7.09 2.40
CA LEU A 12 -12.37 8.06 2.26
C LEU A 12 -12.78 9.16 1.27
N ALA A 13 -12.45 10.42 1.60
CA ALA A 13 -12.69 11.57 0.73
C ALA A 13 -11.90 11.47 -0.58
N ASP A 14 -10.64 11.04 -0.48
CA ASP A 14 -9.74 10.80 -1.60
C ASP A 14 -9.18 9.38 -1.48
N PRO A 15 -9.90 8.37 -2.01
CA PRO A 15 -9.46 6.99 -1.97
C PRO A 15 -8.39 6.73 -3.03
N ARG A 16 -7.41 5.86 -2.70
CA ARG A 16 -6.45 5.33 -3.67
C ARG A 16 -7.15 4.36 -4.63
N VAL A 17 -7.60 4.85 -5.79
CA VAL A 17 -8.38 4.06 -6.77
C VAL A 17 -7.54 3.43 -7.88
N HIS A 18 -6.36 3.99 -8.19
CA HIS A 18 -5.48 3.45 -9.23
C HIS A 18 -4.59 2.35 -8.67
N ARG A 19 -4.49 1.22 -9.38
CA ARG A 19 -3.69 0.05 -8.99
C ARG A 19 -2.71 -0.32 -10.09
N HIS A 20 -1.43 -0.37 -9.73
CA HIS A 20 -0.36 -0.91 -10.57
C HIS A 20 0.24 -2.13 -9.88
N SER A 21 0.27 -3.26 -10.59
CA SER A 21 0.89 -4.49 -10.10
C SER A 21 2.32 -4.60 -10.59
N VAL A 22 3.25 -4.87 -9.69
CA VAL A 22 4.65 -5.20 -10.00
C VAL A 22 4.86 -6.70 -9.90
N ARG A 23 5.67 -7.25 -10.80
CA ARG A 23 6.12 -8.65 -10.76
C ARG A 23 7.57 -8.66 -10.32
N LEU A 24 7.90 -9.58 -9.42
CA LEU A 24 9.24 -9.77 -8.89
C LEU A 24 9.72 -11.18 -9.26
N SER A 25 11.02 -11.31 -9.55
CA SER A 25 11.72 -12.58 -9.52
C SER A 25 11.84 -13.09 -8.07
N SER A 26 12.28 -14.34 -7.90
CA SER A 26 12.46 -14.92 -6.57
C SER A 26 13.45 -14.13 -5.71
N GLU A 27 14.60 -13.73 -6.28
CA GLU A 27 15.63 -12.97 -5.56
C GLU A 27 15.12 -11.57 -5.15
N GLU A 28 14.40 -10.89 -6.03
CA GLU A 28 13.79 -9.58 -5.73
C GLU A 28 12.73 -9.70 -4.65
N ASN A 29 11.94 -10.79 -4.65
CA ASN A 29 10.94 -11.04 -3.61
C ASN A 29 11.57 -11.31 -2.24
N GLU A 30 12.67 -12.07 -2.16
CA GLU A 30 13.40 -12.28 -0.90
C GLU A 30 13.95 -10.98 -0.31
N LYS A 31 14.55 -10.13 -1.17
CA LYS A 31 15.00 -8.79 -0.77
C LYS A 31 13.83 -7.94 -0.30
N PHE A 32 12.71 -7.95 -1.03
CA PHE A 32 11.50 -7.23 -0.65
C PHE A 32 10.97 -7.65 0.73
N LEU A 33 10.87 -8.97 0.98
CA LEU A 33 10.37 -9.50 2.26
C LEU A 33 11.29 -9.12 3.41
N THR A 34 12.60 -9.20 3.22
CA THR A 34 13.60 -8.79 4.22
C THR A 34 13.45 -7.32 4.59
N MET A 35 13.33 -6.44 3.59
CA MET A 35 13.14 -5.00 3.83
C MET A 35 11.79 -4.71 4.50
N PHE A 36 10.74 -5.43 4.10
CA PHE A 36 9.42 -5.29 4.69
C PHE A 36 9.42 -5.67 6.18
N GLU A 37 10.03 -6.80 6.54
CA GLU A 37 10.14 -7.25 7.92
C GLU A 37 10.93 -6.25 8.79
N GLN A 38 12.06 -5.77 8.29
CA GLN A 38 12.89 -4.77 8.97
C GLN A 38 12.17 -3.42 9.17
N SER A 39 11.25 -3.06 8.26
CA SER A 39 10.50 -1.79 8.37
C SER A 39 9.54 -1.75 9.56
N GLY A 40 9.16 -2.90 10.13
CA GLY A 40 8.15 -2.99 11.19
C GLY A 40 6.74 -2.57 10.76
N MET A 41 6.51 -2.30 9.47
CA MET A 41 5.20 -1.90 8.95
C MET A 41 4.25 -3.09 8.93
N LYS A 42 2.98 -2.83 9.25
CA LYS A 42 1.95 -3.88 9.32
C LYS A 42 1.42 -4.30 7.96
N ASN A 43 1.60 -3.47 6.92
CA ASN A 43 1.05 -3.76 5.61
C ASN A 43 2.03 -3.44 4.46
N LYS A 44 2.07 -4.33 3.46
CA LYS A 44 2.99 -4.24 2.32
C LYS A 44 2.70 -3.05 1.41
N ALA A 45 1.45 -2.61 1.32
CA ALA A 45 1.06 -1.51 0.43
C ALA A 45 1.54 -0.14 0.94
N GLU A 46 1.46 0.09 2.24
CA GLU A 46 2.03 1.24 2.95
C GLU A 46 3.54 1.22 2.88
N PHE A 47 4.16 0.04 3.05
CA PHE A 47 5.60 -0.11 2.87
C PHE A 47 6.05 0.27 1.46
N ILE A 48 5.38 -0.25 0.43
CA ILE A 48 5.68 0.11 -0.97
C ILE A 48 5.45 1.61 -1.20
N PHE A 49 4.34 2.16 -0.71
CA PHE A 49 4.04 3.58 -0.83
C PHE A 49 5.13 4.44 -0.16
N ALA A 50 5.56 4.09 1.05
CA ALA A 50 6.62 4.78 1.77
C ALA A 50 7.99 4.62 1.10
N ARG A 51 8.27 3.52 0.40
CA ARG A 51 9.53 3.38 -0.36
C ARG A 51 9.55 4.20 -1.65
N ILE A 52 8.39 4.49 -2.24
CA ILE A 52 8.29 5.26 -3.51
C ILE A 52 8.12 6.76 -3.23
N PHE A 53 7.36 7.12 -2.19
CA PHE A 53 6.95 8.50 -1.90
C PHE A 53 7.27 8.99 -0.48
N GLY A 54 7.76 8.10 0.38
CA GLY A 54 8.12 8.44 1.77
C GLY A 54 9.54 8.95 1.92
#